data_AF-A0A3A9ARX9-F1
#
_entry.id   AF-A0A3A9ARX9-F1
#
_cell.length_a   1.000
_cell.length_b   1.000
_cell.length_c   1.000
_cell.angle_alpha   90.00
_cell.angle_beta   90.00
_cell.angle_gamma   90.00
#
_symmetry.space_group_name_H-M   'P 1'
#
loop_
_entity.id
_entity.type
_entity.pdbx_description
1 polymer ?
#
loop_
_entity_poly.entity_id
_entity_poly.type
_entity_poly.pdbx_seq_one_letter_code
_entity_poly.pdbx_strand_id
1 'polypeptide(L)'
;MDSSVLLSNIRALCKKNKISISRLESDLFYSPGLISRWNKNTPSLDRVLDIANYFGVSLDELVSHCADSCTDTKRLITALLNRTMTDEINWDIFNFQNPPVNLAGISSQSFFPIGACDCYYTSYKEGFFFLASARILGGNLQLALYALPDAYSQLEIVCENVPELEQLHECLSRRLGKQLNKVKTDNFINAFLSSGSTNTESVSHKKVTPLKSNIEAINF
;
A
#
# COMPACT_ATOMS: atom_id res chain seq x y z
N MET A 1 24.23 -7.07 -7.25
CA MET A 1 23.87 -5.70 -7.66
C MET A 1 24.21 -5.58 -9.12
N ASP A 2 23.19 -5.51 -9.99
CA ASP A 2 23.41 -5.34 -11.42
C ASP A 2 23.83 -3.89 -11.67
N SER A 3 25.13 -3.67 -11.85
CA SER A 3 25.67 -2.31 -12.01
C SER A 3 25.16 -1.59 -13.28
N SER A 4 24.54 -2.34 -14.20
CA SER A 4 23.82 -1.83 -15.37
C SER A 4 22.56 -1.03 -15.00
N VAL A 5 21.86 -1.43 -13.94
CA VAL A 5 20.56 -0.84 -13.51
C VAL A 5 20.76 0.52 -12.86
N LEU A 6 21.78 0.63 -12.01
CA LEU A 6 22.17 1.89 -11.40
C LEU A 6 22.50 2.95 -12.47
N LEU A 7 23.26 2.57 -13.50
CA LEU A 7 23.62 3.49 -14.59
C LEU A 7 22.40 3.91 -15.42
N SER A 8 21.45 3.01 -15.68
CA SER A 8 20.20 3.39 -16.36
C SER A 8 19.36 4.36 -15.54
N ASN A 9 19.29 4.17 -14.22
CA ASN A 9 18.52 5.06 -13.34
C ASN A 9 19.14 6.45 -13.26
N ILE A 10 20.47 6.53 -13.11
CA ILE A 10 21.19 7.82 -13.15
C ILE A 10 20.94 8.53 -14.48
N ARG A 11 20.95 7.82 -15.61
CA ARG A 11 20.63 8.38 -16.93
C ARG A 11 19.18 8.89 -17.01
N ALA A 12 18.23 8.15 -16.45
CA ALA A 12 16.83 8.56 -16.41
C ALA A 12 16.64 9.83 -15.57
N LEU A 13 17.29 9.91 -14.40
CA LEU A 13 17.27 11.09 -13.52
C LEU A 13 17.93 12.31 -14.19
N CYS A 14 19.07 12.13 -14.86
CA CYS A 14 19.70 13.18 -15.66
C CYS A 14 18.75 13.71 -16.74
N LYS A 15 18.08 12.81 -17.49
CA LYS A 15 17.12 13.16 -18.54
C LYS A 15 15.91 13.92 -17.97
N LYS A 16 15.36 13.47 -16.83
CA LYS A 16 14.24 14.11 -16.13
C LYS A 16 14.60 15.54 -15.69
N ASN A 17 15.80 15.74 -15.18
CA ASN A 17 16.30 17.04 -14.70
C ASN A 17 16.96 17.90 -15.80
N LYS A 18 16.95 17.44 -17.06
CA LYS A 18 17.57 18.13 -18.22
C LYS A 18 19.06 18.44 -18.01
N ILE A 19 19.78 17.57 -17.31
CA ILE A 19 21.24 17.65 -17.13
C ILE A 19 21.94 16.50 -17.87
N SER A 20 23.20 16.70 -18.25
CA SER A 20 24.04 15.62 -18.79
C SER A 20 24.79 14.90 -17.67
N ILE A 21 25.23 13.66 -17.94
CA ILE A 21 26.06 12.90 -17.00
C ILE A 21 27.37 13.66 -16.70
N SER A 22 27.98 14.28 -17.69
CA SER A 22 29.21 15.07 -17.51
C SER A 22 28.98 16.30 -16.62
N ARG A 23 27.78 16.90 -16.68
CA ARG A 23 27.40 17.99 -15.76
C ARG A 23 27.23 17.48 -14.34
N LEU A 24 26.55 16.34 -14.16
CA LEU A 24 26.44 15.68 -12.85
C LEU A 24 27.81 15.36 -12.26
N GLU A 25 28.73 14.81 -13.06
CA GLU A 25 30.11 14.54 -12.63
C GLU A 25 30.83 15.82 -12.21
N SER A 26 30.63 16.92 -12.94
CA SER A 26 31.24 18.22 -12.61
C SER A 26 30.67 18.81 -11.32
N ASP A 27 29.35 18.75 -11.14
CA ASP A 27 28.66 19.28 -9.96
C ASP A 27 29.02 18.50 -8.68
N LEU A 28 29.34 17.21 -8.80
CA LEU A 28 29.78 16.33 -7.70
C LEU A 28 31.30 16.25 -7.56
N PHE A 29 32.07 17.03 -8.33
CA PHE A 29 33.54 17.01 -8.34
C PHE A 29 34.14 15.63 -8.66
N TYR A 30 33.46 14.84 -9.48
CA TYR A 30 33.91 13.54 -9.95
C TYR A 30 34.73 13.66 -11.23
N SER A 31 35.65 12.71 -11.42
CA SER A 31 36.43 12.63 -12.65
C SER A 31 35.52 12.37 -13.85
N PRO A 32 35.76 13.02 -15.01
CA PRO A 32 34.97 12.80 -16.22
C PRO A 32 34.94 11.32 -16.63
N GLY A 33 33.74 10.81 -16.90
CA GLY A 33 33.49 9.43 -17.31
C GLY A 33 33.56 8.40 -16.16
N LEU A 34 33.67 8.84 -14.90
CA LEU A 34 33.63 7.95 -13.74
C LEU A 34 32.31 7.18 -13.66
N ILE A 35 31.17 7.89 -13.76
CA ILE A 35 29.83 7.29 -13.67
C ILE A 35 29.62 6.34 -14.85
N SER A 36 30.12 6.71 -16.03
CA SER A 36 30.02 5.88 -17.23
C SER A 36 30.75 4.53 -17.12
N ARG A 37 31.76 4.43 -16.24
CA ARG A 37 32.51 3.18 -15.98
C ARG A 37 31.82 2.26 -14.97
N TRP A 38 30.77 2.71 -14.29
CA TRP A 38 30.08 1.90 -13.29
C TRP A 38 29.37 0.67 -13.86
N ASN A 39 29.21 0.58 -15.18
CA ASN A 39 28.77 -0.66 -15.82
C ASN A 39 29.77 -1.83 -15.68
N LYS A 40 31.06 -1.53 -15.47
CA LYS A 40 32.14 -2.53 -15.32
C LYS A 40 32.72 -2.58 -13.91
N ASN A 41 32.54 -1.51 -13.13
CA ASN A 41 33.16 -1.33 -11.83
C ASN A 41 32.09 -1.04 -10.78
N THR A 42 32.16 -1.70 -9.63
CA THR A 42 31.26 -1.45 -8.51
C THR A 42 31.57 -0.07 -7.89
N PRO A 43 30.60 0.86 -7.81
CA PRO A 43 30.79 2.12 -7.12
C PRO A 43 30.85 1.93 -5.60
N SER A 44 31.44 2.90 -4.91
CA SER A 44 31.34 2.99 -3.44
C SER A 44 29.97 3.52 -3.03
N LEU A 45 29.47 3.06 -1.88
CA LEU A 45 28.19 3.48 -1.34
C LEU A 45 28.08 5.01 -1.20
N ASP A 46 29.14 5.65 -0.71
CA ASP A 46 29.21 7.11 -0.54
C ASP A 46 28.89 7.86 -1.84
N ARG A 47 29.42 7.38 -2.97
CA ARG A 47 29.17 8.02 -4.28
C ARG A 47 27.75 7.81 -4.78
N VAL A 48 27.15 6.67 -4.44
CA VAL A 48 25.74 6.41 -4.76
C VAL A 48 24.85 7.31 -3.90
N LEU A 49 25.18 7.50 -2.62
CA LEU A 49 24.48 8.42 -1.72
C LEU A 49 24.59 9.87 -2.16
N ASP A 50 25.77 10.34 -2.57
CA ASP A 50 25.97 11.70 -3.09
C ASP A 50 25.05 11.99 -4.27
N ILE A 51 24.93 11.05 -5.22
CA ILE A 51 24.04 11.18 -6.38
C ILE A 51 22.57 11.16 -5.95
N ALA A 52 22.20 10.28 -5.01
CA ALA A 52 20.84 10.22 -4.49
C ALA A 52 20.45 11.56 -3.83
N ASN A 53 21.34 12.11 -3.01
CA ASN A 53 21.19 13.42 -2.37
C ASN A 53 21.10 14.56 -3.38
N TYR A 54 21.94 14.54 -4.42
CA TYR A 54 21.92 15.55 -5.48
C TYR A 54 20.56 15.60 -6.20
N PHE A 55 19.94 14.44 -6.44
CA PHE A 55 18.62 14.35 -7.08
C PHE A 55 17.44 14.41 -6.10
N GLY A 56 17.70 14.38 -4.79
CA GLY A 56 16.66 14.32 -3.75
C GLY A 56 15.86 13.01 -3.76
N VAL A 57 16.46 11.91 -4.21
CA VAL A 57 15.83 10.57 -4.25
C VAL A 57 16.42 9.68 -3.15
N SER A 58 15.70 8.63 -2.78
CA SER A 58 16.24 7.64 -1.83
C SER A 58 17.28 6.74 -2.51
N LEU A 59 18.17 6.13 -1.72
CA LEU A 59 19.12 5.14 -2.22
C LEU A 59 18.41 3.96 -2.89
N ASP A 60 17.28 3.54 -2.31
CA ASP A 60 16.46 2.45 -2.83
C ASP A 60 15.91 2.81 -4.22
N GLU A 61 15.37 4.02 -4.39
CA GLU A 61 14.88 4.52 -5.68
C GLU A 61 15.99 4.57 -6.75
N LEU A 62 17.21 4.91 -6.35
CA LEU A 62 18.35 5.00 -7.26
C LEU A 62 18.87 3.62 -7.71
N VAL A 63 18.76 2.59 -6.88
CA VAL A 63 19.30 1.25 -7.12
C VAL A 63 18.23 0.26 -7.59
N SER A 64 16.95 0.56 -7.34
CA SER A 64 15.82 -0.29 -7.72
C SER A 64 15.70 -0.45 -9.23
N HIS A 65 15.18 -1.58 -9.69
CA HIS A 65 14.92 -1.87 -11.10
C HIS A 65 13.70 -1.08 -11.60
N CYS A 66 13.78 0.25 -11.58
CA CYS A 66 12.65 1.15 -11.86
C CYS A 66 12.95 2.05 -13.07
N ALA A 67 13.31 1.48 -14.22
CA ALA A 67 13.38 2.26 -15.45
C ALA A 67 11.98 2.55 -16.04
N ASP A 68 10.96 1.71 -15.77
CA ASP A 68 9.63 1.82 -16.41
C ASP A 68 8.45 1.85 -15.43
N SER A 69 8.64 1.51 -14.15
CA SER A 69 7.54 1.34 -13.19
C SER A 69 6.77 2.63 -12.88
N CYS A 70 7.42 3.79 -12.79
CA CYS A 70 6.75 5.05 -12.41
C CYS A 70 5.79 5.57 -13.50
N THR A 71 6.11 5.38 -14.77
CA THR A 71 5.24 5.84 -15.87
C THR A 71 4.07 4.88 -16.05
N ASP A 72 4.34 3.58 -15.99
CA ASP A 72 3.32 2.57 -16.22
C ASP A 72 2.37 2.41 -15.03
N THR A 73 2.85 2.58 -13.78
CA THR A 73 1.98 2.66 -12.60
C THR A 73 1.05 3.87 -12.67
N LYS A 74 1.56 5.06 -13.00
CA LYS A 74 0.71 6.25 -13.17
C LYS A 74 -0.33 6.06 -14.27
N ARG A 75 0.07 5.47 -15.41
CA ARG A 75 -0.87 5.11 -16.49
C ARG A 75 -1.92 4.11 -16.01
N LEU A 76 -1.54 3.09 -15.26
CA LEU A 76 -2.43 2.09 -14.71
C LEU A 76 -3.42 2.71 -13.71
N ILE A 77 -2.96 3.50 -12.75
CA ILE A 77 -3.83 4.16 -11.76
C ILE A 77 -4.81 5.10 -12.46
N THR A 78 -4.34 5.88 -13.44
CA THR A 78 -5.19 6.76 -14.24
C THR A 78 -6.24 5.95 -15.02
N ALA A 79 -5.84 4.82 -15.61
CA ALA A 79 -6.77 3.94 -16.32
C ALA A 79 -7.82 3.32 -15.38
N LEU A 80 -7.40 2.84 -14.19
CA LEU A 80 -8.31 2.32 -13.17
C LEU A 80 -9.30 3.40 -12.70
N LEU A 81 -8.82 4.60 -12.41
CA LEU A 81 -9.65 5.72 -12.00
C LEU A 81 -10.68 6.07 -13.08
N ASN A 82 -10.24 6.23 -14.33
CA ASN A 82 -11.14 6.54 -15.44
C ASN A 82 -12.21 5.45 -15.62
N ARG A 83 -11.82 4.17 -15.61
CA ARG A 83 -12.76 3.05 -15.71
C ARG A 83 -13.72 2.96 -14.53
N THR A 84 -13.28 3.36 -13.34
CA THR A 84 -14.13 3.43 -12.15
C THR A 84 -15.16 4.55 -12.29
N MET A 85 -14.77 5.69 -12.88
CA MET A 85 -15.65 6.84 -13.11
C MET A 85 -16.63 6.61 -14.26
N THR A 86 -16.24 5.83 -15.28
CA THR A 86 -17.12 5.43 -16.40
C THR A 86 -17.99 4.21 -16.09
N ASP A 87 -17.92 3.66 -14.87
CA ASP A 87 -18.60 2.42 -14.45
C ASP A 87 -18.29 1.20 -15.36
N GLU A 88 -17.12 1.20 -16.02
CA GLU A 88 -16.63 0.04 -16.78
C GLU A 88 -16.15 -1.09 -15.86
N ILE A 89 -15.67 -0.72 -14.66
CA ILE A 89 -15.29 -1.66 -13.60
C ILE A 89 -16.08 -1.36 -12.33
N ASN A 90 -16.57 -2.43 -11.70
CA ASN A 90 -17.29 -2.34 -10.44
C ASN A 90 -16.37 -2.75 -9.30
N TRP A 91 -16.36 -1.94 -8.25
CA TRP A 91 -15.61 -2.22 -7.03
C TRP A 91 -16.55 -2.75 -5.96
N ASP A 92 -16.07 -3.75 -5.24
CA ASP A 92 -16.73 -4.38 -4.12
C ASP A 92 -15.86 -4.32 -2.87
N ILE A 93 -16.49 -4.53 -1.71
CA ILE A 93 -15.80 -4.58 -0.42
C ILE A 93 -15.24 -5.98 -0.22
N PHE A 94 -13.95 -6.09 0.05
CA PHE A 94 -13.34 -7.36 0.39
C PHE A 94 -13.54 -7.65 1.88
N ASN A 95 -14.46 -8.57 2.19
CA ASN A 95 -14.71 -9.01 3.57
C ASN A 95 -13.77 -10.16 3.94
N PHE A 96 -12.75 -9.88 4.75
CA PHE A 96 -11.80 -10.89 5.24
C PHE A 96 -12.44 -12.04 6.04
N GLN A 97 -13.60 -11.82 6.68
CA GLN A 97 -14.30 -12.87 7.43
C GLN A 97 -15.16 -13.76 6.53
N ASN A 98 -15.53 -13.27 5.35
CA ASN A 98 -16.32 -14.02 4.37
C ASN A 98 -15.83 -13.68 2.96
N PRO A 99 -14.59 -14.10 2.61
CA PRO A 99 -14.00 -13.80 1.32
C PRO A 99 -14.69 -14.60 0.21
N PRO A 100 -14.70 -14.10 -1.04
CA PRO A 100 -15.10 -14.89 -2.19
C PRO A 100 -14.28 -16.20 -2.28
N VAL A 101 -14.90 -17.28 -2.74
CA VAL A 101 -14.28 -18.63 -2.77
C VAL A 101 -12.90 -18.62 -3.45
N ASN A 102 -12.78 -17.91 -4.57
CA ASN A 102 -11.54 -17.81 -5.36
C ASN A 102 -10.44 -16.99 -4.66
N LEU A 103 -10.77 -16.28 -3.59
CA LEU A 103 -9.88 -15.38 -2.85
C LEU A 103 -9.77 -15.78 -1.37
N ALA A 104 -10.21 -16.98 -1.01
CA ALA A 104 -10.22 -17.47 0.38
C ALA A 104 -8.82 -17.56 1.01
N GLY A 105 -7.76 -17.66 0.19
CA GLY A 105 -6.37 -17.66 0.64
C GLY A 105 -5.83 -16.28 1.05
N ILE A 106 -6.56 -15.19 0.75
CA ILE A 106 -6.10 -13.82 1.02
C ILE A 106 -6.58 -13.39 2.40
N SER A 107 -5.62 -12.99 3.23
CA SER A 107 -5.88 -12.49 4.59
C SER A 107 -5.53 -11.02 4.70
N SER A 108 -5.94 -10.35 5.78
CA SER A 108 -5.55 -8.95 6.04
C SER A 108 -4.03 -8.77 6.13
N GLN A 109 -3.34 -9.81 6.62
CA GLN A 109 -1.87 -9.85 6.77
C GLN A 109 -1.15 -9.93 5.41
N SER A 110 -1.85 -10.37 4.36
CA SER A 110 -1.33 -10.38 2.98
C SER A 110 -1.17 -8.96 2.42
N PHE A 111 -1.85 -7.98 3.00
CA PHE A 111 -1.75 -6.56 2.63
C PHE A 111 -0.85 -5.80 3.59
N PHE A 112 -1.21 -5.78 4.87
CA PHE A 112 -0.46 -5.07 5.89
C PHE A 112 -0.08 -6.04 7.01
N PRO A 113 1.22 -6.16 7.35
CA PRO A 113 1.68 -7.13 8.35
C PRO A 113 1.08 -6.92 9.75
N ILE A 114 0.66 -5.69 10.06
CA ILE A 114 0.19 -5.29 11.38
C ILE A 114 -1.08 -4.45 11.25
N GLY A 115 -2.09 -4.78 12.06
CA GLY A 115 -3.31 -4.00 12.18
C GLY A 115 -4.46 -4.46 11.28
N ALA A 116 -5.62 -3.83 11.48
CA ALA A 116 -6.76 -4.02 10.61
C ALA A 116 -6.63 -3.11 9.38
N CYS A 117 -6.99 -3.64 8.22
CA CYS A 117 -7.02 -2.89 6.97
C CYS A 117 -8.40 -2.97 6.33
N ASP A 118 -8.71 -1.95 5.54
CA ASP A 118 -9.89 -1.90 4.69
C ASP A 118 -9.46 -2.18 3.27
N CYS A 119 -10.21 -3.01 2.58
CA CYS A 119 -9.84 -3.43 1.24
C CYS A 119 -11.05 -3.35 0.32
N TYR A 120 -10.87 -2.66 -0.80
CA TYR A 120 -11.76 -2.71 -1.95
C TYR A 120 -11.11 -3.55 -3.02
N TYR A 121 -11.91 -4.28 -3.79
CA TYR A 121 -11.40 -5.07 -4.90
C TYR A 121 -12.29 -4.93 -6.13
N THR A 122 -11.71 -5.19 -7.29
CA THR A 122 -12.43 -5.28 -8.55
C THR A 122 -11.86 -6.42 -9.38
N SER A 123 -12.70 -7.04 -10.21
CA SER A 123 -12.28 -8.09 -11.13
C SER A 123 -12.18 -7.54 -12.54
N TYR A 124 -11.18 -8.00 -13.28
CA TYR A 124 -11.02 -7.71 -14.69
C TYR A 124 -10.51 -8.95 -15.42
N LYS A 125 -11.37 -9.52 -16.28
CA LYS A 125 -11.16 -10.87 -16.85
C LYS A 125 -11.01 -11.91 -15.73
N GLU A 126 -9.88 -12.58 -15.64
CA GLU A 126 -9.58 -13.60 -14.61
C GLU A 126 -8.79 -13.02 -13.42
N GLY A 127 -8.33 -11.78 -13.54
CA GLY A 127 -7.51 -11.12 -12.53
C GLY A 127 -8.29 -10.19 -11.62
N PHE A 128 -7.64 -9.78 -10.54
CA PHE A 128 -8.17 -8.92 -9.50
C PHE A 128 -7.21 -7.79 -9.18
N PHE A 129 -7.76 -6.60 -8.94
CA PHE A 129 -7.05 -5.50 -8.33
C PHE A 129 -7.60 -5.26 -6.94
N PHE A 130 -6.71 -4.95 -5.99
CA PHE A 130 -7.07 -4.66 -4.61
C PHE A 130 -6.51 -3.30 -4.22
N LEU A 131 -7.37 -2.43 -3.70
CA LEU A 131 -6.98 -1.19 -3.05
C LEU A 131 -7.14 -1.37 -1.55
N ALA A 132 -6.01 -1.50 -0.86
CA ALA A 132 -5.97 -1.65 0.59
C ALA A 132 -5.60 -0.31 1.26
N SER A 133 -6.23 -0.04 2.40
CA SER A 133 -5.96 1.13 3.23
C SER A 133 -5.82 0.73 4.69
N ALA A 134 -4.83 1.29 5.37
CA ALA A 134 -4.60 1.07 6.79
C ALA A 134 -4.23 2.39 7.48
N ARG A 135 -4.59 2.54 8.76
CA ARG A 135 -4.17 3.70 9.55
C ARG A 135 -2.98 3.30 10.41
N ILE A 136 -1.86 3.99 10.23
CA ILE A 136 -0.65 3.76 11.02
C ILE A 136 -0.69 4.56 12.33
N LEU A 137 0.17 4.16 13.28
CA LEU A 137 0.35 4.83 14.57
C LEU A 137 0.85 6.27 14.31
N GLY A 138 -0.04 7.25 14.44
CA GLY A 138 0.20 8.64 14.01
C GLY A 138 -0.95 9.23 13.19
N GLY A 139 -1.92 8.42 12.78
CA GLY A 139 -3.16 8.87 12.13
C GLY A 139 -3.07 9.03 10.62
N ASN A 140 -1.88 8.88 10.04
CA ASN A 140 -1.70 8.87 8.59
C ASN A 140 -2.34 7.63 7.96
N LEU A 141 -2.93 7.83 6.78
CA LEU A 141 -3.51 6.76 5.98
C LEU A 141 -2.43 6.20 5.05
N GLN A 142 -2.18 4.90 5.16
CA GLN A 142 -1.35 4.15 4.22
C GLN A 142 -2.24 3.55 3.14
N LEU A 143 -1.88 3.73 1.87
CA LEU A 143 -2.60 3.20 0.72
C LEU A 143 -1.68 2.30 -0.08
N ALA A 144 -2.20 1.16 -0.52
CA ALA A 144 -1.45 0.24 -1.37
C ALA A 144 -2.38 -0.41 -2.40
N LEU A 145 -1.89 -0.50 -3.64
CA LEU A 145 -2.57 -1.16 -4.75
C LEU A 145 -1.86 -2.48 -5.04
N TYR A 146 -2.64 -3.56 -5.11
CA TYR A 146 -2.15 -4.90 -5.42
C TYR A 146 -2.84 -5.44 -6.67
N ALA A 147 -2.14 -6.31 -7.36
CA ALA A 147 -2.65 -7.05 -8.50
C ALA A 147 -2.49 -8.55 -8.25
N LEU A 148 -3.52 -9.29 -8.64
CA LEU A 148 -3.55 -10.73 -8.64
C LEU A 148 -4.00 -11.18 -10.03
N PRO A 149 -3.09 -11.67 -10.88
CA PRO A 149 -3.42 -12.05 -12.26
C PRO A 149 -4.48 -13.14 -12.38
N ASP A 150 -4.49 -14.09 -11.44
CA ASP A 150 -5.45 -15.19 -11.34
C ASP A 150 -5.49 -15.74 -9.90
N ALA A 151 -6.47 -16.59 -9.59
CA ALA A 151 -6.69 -17.13 -8.25
C ALA A 151 -5.58 -18.06 -7.71
N TYR A 152 -4.66 -18.51 -8.55
CA TYR A 152 -3.56 -19.42 -8.21
C TYR A 152 -2.20 -18.71 -8.15
N SER A 153 -2.13 -17.48 -8.67
CA SER A 153 -0.96 -16.62 -8.65
C SER A 153 -0.72 -16.00 -7.27
N GLN A 154 0.47 -15.45 -7.09
CA GLN A 154 0.81 -14.71 -5.87
C GLN A 154 0.32 -13.26 -5.99
N LEU A 155 -0.21 -12.72 -4.89
CA LEU A 155 -0.57 -11.31 -4.79
C LEU A 155 0.69 -10.45 -4.86
N GLU A 156 0.75 -9.55 -5.84
CA GLU A 156 1.89 -8.66 -6.06
C GLU A 156 1.50 -7.22 -5.73
N ILE A 157 2.43 -6.50 -5.13
CA ILE A 157 2.26 -5.08 -4.85
C ILE A 157 2.65 -4.23 -6.05
N VAL A 158 1.72 -3.40 -6.51
CA VAL A 158 1.91 -2.55 -7.68
C VAL A 158 2.49 -1.21 -7.27
N CYS A 159 1.94 -0.59 -6.22
CA CYS A 159 2.43 0.67 -5.67
C CYS A 159 1.91 0.92 -4.24
N GLU A 160 2.66 1.71 -3.49
CA GLU A 160 2.30 2.15 -2.13
C GLU A 160 2.43 3.66 -1.99
N ASN A 161 1.52 4.29 -1.23
CA ASN A 161 1.57 5.67 -0.77
C ASN A 161 1.85 6.71 -1.86
N VAL A 162 1.37 6.44 -3.08
CA VAL A 162 1.45 7.39 -4.18
C VAL A 162 0.24 8.33 -4.17
N PRO A 163 0.42 9.64 -4.44
CA PRO A 163 -0.65 10.63 -4.36
C PRO A 163 -1.80 10.34 -5.34
N GLU A 164 -1.52 9.69 -6.47
CA GLU A 164 -2.54 9.29 -7.44
C GLU A 164 -3.55 8.28 -6.87
N LEU A 165 -3.18 7.47 -5.87
CA LEU A 165 -4.10 6.52 -5.22
C LEU A 165 -5.10 7.21 -4.30
N GLU A 166 -4.78 8.39 -3.77
CA GLU A 166 -5.66 9.11 -2.86
C GLU A 166 -7.00 9.45 -3.54
N GLN A 167 -6.96 9.84 -4.82
CA GLN A 167 -8.15 10.17 -5.60
C GLN A 167 -9.06 8.94 -5.79
N LEU A 168 -8.46 7.79 -6.13
CA LEU A 168 -9.20 6.54 -6.29
C LEU A 168 -9.80 6.09 -4.95
N HIS A 169 -9.01 6.13 -3.88
CA HIS A 169 -9.46 5.78 -2.54
C HIS A 169 -10.60 6.68 -2.05
N GLU A 170 -10.50 7.99 -2.29
CA GLU A 170 -11.54 8.94 -1.91
C GLU A 170 -12.84 8.68 -2.68
N CYS A 171 -12.75 8.41 -3.99
CA CYS A 171 -13.90 8.03 -4.81
C CYS A 171 -14.61 6.79 -4.23
N LEU A 172 -13.85 5.73 -3.95
CA LEU A 172 -14.38 4.48 -3.40
C LEU A 172 -14.93 4.67 -1.98
N SER A 173 -14.25 5.44 -1.14
CA SER A 173 -14.71 5.74 0.22
C SER A 173 -16.04 6.50 0.22
N ARG A 174 -16.24 7.43 -0.71
CA ARG A 174 -17.53 8.14 -0.86
C ARG A 174 -18.64 7.20 -1.34
N ARG A 175 -18.34 6.28 -2.27
CA ARG A 175 -19.31 5.36 -2.88
C ARG A 175 -19.68 4.18 -1.96
N LEU A 176 -18.67 3.54 -1.37
CA LEU A 176 -18.79 2.26 -0.65
C LEU A 176 -18.54 2.38 0.85
N GLY A 177 -18.06 3.52 1.36
CA GLY A 177 -17.67 3.64 2.78
C GLY A 177 -18.80 3.36 3.77
N LYS A 178 -20.05 3.71 3.43
CA LYS A 178 -21.22 3.36 4.26
C LYS A 178 -21.45 1.85 4.31
N GLN A 179 -21.33 1.17 3.16
CA GLN A 179 -21.48 -0.27 3.08
C GLN A 179 -20.33 -0.98 3.81
N LEU A 180 -19.10 -0.46 3.69
CA LEU A 180 -17.93 -0.98 4.39
C LEU A 180 -18.12 -0.91 5.91
N ASN A 181 -18.58 0.23 6.43
CA ASN A 181 -18.87 0.36 7.85
C ASN A 181 -19.96 -0.63 8.30
N LYS A 182 -21.01 -0.82 7.49
CA LYS A 182 -22.04 -1.81 7.79
C LYS A 182 -21.45 -3.24 7.86
N VAL A 183 -20.65 -3.64 6.87
CA VAL A 183 -19.97 -4.94 6.86
C VAL A 183 -19.11 -5.13 8.10
N LYS A 184 -18.34 -4.11 8.50
CA LYS A 184 -17.54 -4.16 9.74
C LYS A 184 -18.39 -4.31 10.99
N THR A 185 -19.50 -3.57 11.08
CA THR A 185 -20.43 -3.67 12.21
C THR A 185 -21.04 -5.06 12.27
N ASP A 186 -21.51 -5.60 11.16
CA ASP A 186 -22.12 -6.94 11.08
C ASP A 186 -21.09 -8.02 11.48
N ASN A 187 -19.87 -7.93 10.94
CA ASN A 187 -18.75 -8.80 11.30
C ASN A 187 -18.44 -8.75 12.81
N PHE A 188 -18.38 -7.56 13.40
CA PHE A 188 -18.14 -7.38 14.84
C PHE A 188 -19.26 -8.00 15.68
N ILE A 189 -20.53 -7.74 15.32
CA ILE A 189 -21.69 -8.29 16.01
C ILE A 189 -21.69 -9.82 15.92
N ASN A 190 -21.47 -10.38 14.73
CA ASN A 190 -21.45 -11.83 14.53
C ASN A 190 -20.31 -12.51 15.31
N ALA A 191 -19.13 -11.90 15.34
CA ALA A 191 -18.01 -12.38 16.14
C ALA A 191 -18.35 -12.37 17.63
N PHE A 192 -19.01 -11.31 18.12
CA PHE A 192 -19.46 -11.23 19.51
C PHE A 192 -20.50 -12.31 19.84
N LEU A 193 -21.53 -12.47 19.01
CA LEU A 193 -22.58 -13.48 19.22
C LEU A 193 -22.01 -14.90 19.22
N SER A 194 -21.08 -15.19 18.31
CA SER A 194 -20.44 -16.52 18.18
C SER A 194 -19.58 -16.87 19.39
N SER A 195 -19.01 -15.88 20.08
CA SER A 195 -18.20 -16.08 21.29
C SER A 195 -19.02 -16.52 22.52
N GLY A 196 -20.35 -16.32 22.50
CA GLY A 196 -21.26 -16.72 23.58
C GLY A 196 -21.75 -18.17 23.48
N SER A 197 -21.71 -18.78 22.29
CA SER A 197 -22.22 -20.12 22.02
C SER A 197 -21.26 -21.28 22.35
N THR A 198 -20.01 -20.99 22.73
CA THR A 198 -19.03 -22.03 23.13
C THR A 198 -19.01 -22.32 24.64
N ASN A 199 -19.89 -21.72 25.45
CA ASN A 199 -20.00 -22.01 26.88
C ASN A 199 -21.27 -22.81 27.20
N THR A 200 -21.33 -24.02 26.65
CA THR A 200 -22.20 -25.08 27.21
C THR A 200 -21.33 -26.29 27.55
N GLU A 201 -20.39 -26.12 28.48
CA GLU A 201 -19.97 -27.18 29.40
C GLU A 201 -19.11 -26.59 30.55
N SER A 202 -19.59 -26.82 31.78
CA SER A 202 -18.91 -26.66 33.08
C SER A 202 -18.68 -25.25 33.69
N VAL A 203 -19.70 -24.80 34.44
CA VAL A 203 -19.68 -24.25 35.82
C VAL A 203 -18.35 -23.65 36.36
N SER A 204 -18.36 -22.35 36.67
CA SER A 204 -18.08 -21.82 38.02
C SER A 204 -18.27 -20.29 38.07
N HIS A 205 -19.19 -19.85 38.93
CA HIS A 205 -19.55 -18.45 39.15
C HIS A 205 -18.36 -17.58 39.59
N LYS A 206 -18.12 -16.47 38.87
CA LYS A 206 -17.62 -15.23 39.50
C LYS A 206 -18.51 -14.05 39.12
N LYS A 207 -19.14 -13.52 40.17
CA LYS A 207 -20.06 -12.38 40.20
C LYS A 207 -19.32 -11.12 39.76
N VAL A 208 -19.74 -10.50 38.66
CA VAL A 208 -19.25 -9.16 38.26
C VAL A 208 -20.11 -8.12 38.97
N THR A 209 -19.50 -7.35 39.86
CA THR A 209 -20.12 -6.21 40.54
C THR A 209 -20.17 -5.02 39.58
N PRO A 210 -21.31 -4.33 39.39
CA PRO A 210 -21.35 -3.14 38.56
C PRO A 210 -20.72 -1.94 39.28
N LEU A 211 -19.93 -1.16 38.53
CA LEU A 211 -19.31 0.09 38.97
C LEU A 211 -20.38 1.11 39.39
N LYS A 212 -20.34 1.55 40.66
CA LYS A 212 -21.11 2.71 41.14
C LYS A 212 -20.49 3.99 40.59
N SER A 213 -21.27 4.78 39.86
CA SER A 213 -20.99 6.17 39.51
C SER A 213 -21.09 7.03 40.78
N ASN A 214 -19.97 7.61 41.24
CA ASN A 214 -19.99 8.70 42.22
C ASN A 214 -20.46 9.96 41.50
N ILE A 215 -21.71 10.36 41.74
CA ILE A 215 -22.15 11.73 41.52
C ILE A 215 -22.16 12.37 42.91
N GLU A 216 -21.11 13.14 43.21
CA GLU A 216 -21.10 14.03 44.37
C GLU A 216 -22.05 15.19 44.08
N ALA A 217 -23.21 15.18 44.75
CA ALA A 217 -24.08 16.33 44.85
C ALA A 217 -23.49 17.28 45.90
N ILE A 218 -22.82 18.33 45.44
CA ILE A 218 -22.58 19.54 46.23
C ILE A 218 -23.91 20.27 46.31
N ASN A 219 -24.46 20.47 47.51
CA ASN A 219 -25.38 21.59 47.78
C ASN A 219 -25.55 21.81 49.29
N PHE A 220 -25.21 23.05 49.67
CA PHE A 220 -25.49 23.83 50.89
C PHE A 220 -24.86 23.40 52.22
#